data_AF-A0A1S3HGU2-F1
#
_entry.id   AF-A0A1S3HGU2-F1
#
_cell.length_a   1.000
_cell.length_b   1.000
_cell.length_c   1.000
_cell.angle_alpha   90.00
_cell.angle_beta   90.00
_cell.angle_gamma   90.00
#
_symmetry.space_group_name_H-M   'P 1'
#
loop_
_entity.id
_entity.type
_entity.pdbx_description
1 polymer ?
#
loop_
_entity_poly.entity_id
_entity_poly.type
_entity_poly.pdbx_seq_one_letter_code
_entity_poly.pdbx_strand_id
1 'polypeptide(L)'
;MAIAGSSISVAYLLPWSMLPDVLDDFLLKTGHRKDAIFYSFYVFFNKFAVGLSVGLSQVALGLSGYKSQQCDQVPSVGLALRMLVAPFPIVCLLIGLMFLWRYPITEERRKIIKEQLARQNEGLSPSADMSGAYVKYETIEDTC
;
A
#
# COMPACT_ATOMS: atom_id res chain seq x y z
N MET A 1 -6.79 1.30 -24.44
CA MET A 1 -5.85 1.81 -23.41
C MET A 1 -6.55 2.56 -22.28
N ALA A 2 -7.64 3.30 -22.51
CA ALA A 2 -8.34 4.06 -21.46
C ALA A 2 -8.82 3.22 -20.25
N ILE A 3 -9.41 2.05 -20.49
CA ILE A 3 -9.96 1.17 -19.42
C ILE A 3 -8.86 0.51 -18.58
N ALA A 4 -7.70 0.20 -19.19
CA ALA A 4 -6.56 -0.36 -18.45
C ALA A 4 -5.81 0.73 -17.64
N GLY A 5 -5.82 1.97 -18.13
CA GLY A 5 -5.22 3.11 -17.43
C GLY A 5 -5.98 3.47 -16.14
N SER A 6 -7.31 3.42 -16.15
CA SER A 6 -8.11 3.74 -14.96
C SER A 6 -7.85 2.79 -13.79
N SER A 7 -7.73 1.48 -14.04
CA SER A 7 -7.44 0.50 -13.00
C SER A 7 -6.08 0.71 -12.32
N ILE A 8 -5.06 1.07 -13.10
CA ILE A 8 -3.70 1.28 -12.57
C ILE A 8 -3.68 2.55 -11.69
N SER A 9 -4.38 3.60 -12.10
CA SER A 9 -4.52 4.83 -11.31
C SER A 9 -5.19 4.57 -9.96
N VAL A 10 -6.27 3.78 -9.94
CA VAL A 10 -6.96 3.43 -8.68
C VAL A 10 -6.04 2.63 -7.76
N ALA A 11 -5.35 1.62 -8.29
CA ALA A 11 -4.41 0.81 -7.51
C ALA A 11 -3.24 1.63 -6.96
N TYR A 12 -2.80 2.66 -7.69
CA TYR A 12 -1.77 3.56 -7.22
C TYR A 12 -2.31 4.53 -6.16
N LEU A 13 -3.46 5.15 -6.38
CA LEU A 13 -4.03 6.16 -5.46
C LEU A 13 -4.50 5.57 -4.12
N LEU A 14 -4.99 4.33 -4.12
CA LEU A 14 -5.53 3.67 -2.92
C LEU A 14 -4.54 3.67 -1.73
N PRO A 15 -3.29 3.18 -1.87
CA PRO A 15 -2.30 3.26 -0.80
C PRO A 15 -2.01 4.69 -0.33
N TRP A 16 -1.99 5.68 -1.24
CA TRP A 16 -1.71 7.07 -0.89
C TRP A 16 -2.85 7.72 -0.11
N SER A 17 -4.10 7.38 -0.41
CA SER A 17 -5.26 7.86 0.35
C SER A 17 -5.43 7.13 1.68
N MET A 18 -5.04 5.86 1.75
CA MET A 18 -5.13 5.05 2.98
C MET A 18 -4.00 5.32 3.97
N LEU A 19 -2.84 5.77 3.49
CA LEU A 19 -1.69 6.08 4.34
C LEU A 19 -2.00 7.11 5.45
N PRO A 20 -2.64 8.28 5.17
CA PRO A 20 -3.02 9.21 6.24
C PRO A 20 -4.03 8.61 7.22
N ASP A 21 -4.99 7.78 6.76
CA ASP A 21 -5.96 7.12 7.64
C ASP A 21 -5.26 6.22 8.70
N VAL A 22 -4.19 5.52 8.32
CA VAL A 22 -3.38 4.70 9.25
C VAL A 22 -2.60 5.58 10.22
N LEU A 23 -2.03 6.69 9.72
CA LEU A 23 -1.26 7.62 10.54
C LEU A 23 -2.12 8.29 11.60
N ASP A 24 -3.37 8.63 11.25
CA ASP A 24 -4.35 9.18 12.17
C ASP A 24 -4.73 8.16 13.27
N ASP A 25 -4.99 6.89 12.92
CA ASP A 25 -5.25 5.82 13.91
C ASP A 25 -4.02 5.58 14.82
N PHE A 26 -2.80 5.64 14.28
CA PHE A 26 -1.57 5.51 15.05
C PHE A 26 -1.32 6.70 15.98
N LEU A 27 -1.66 7.91 15.53
CA LEU A 27 -1.59 9.13 16.32
C LEU A 27 -2.55 9.05 17.52
N LEU A 28 -3.78 8.55 17.32
CA LEU A 28 -4.76 8.39 18.40
C LEU A 28 -4.28 7.41 19.48
N LYS A 29 -3.61 6.32 19.09
CA LYS A 29 -3.08 5.31 20.04
C LYS A 29 -1.85 5.78 20.80
N THR A 30 -0.94 6.45 20.11
CA THR A 30 0.42 6.73 20.62
C THR A 30 0.62 8.17 21.08
N GLY A 31 -0.26 9.10 20.66
CA GLY A 31 -0.13 10.55 20.88
C GLY A 31 1.03 11.20 20.10
N HIS A 32 1.84 10.41 19.39
CA HIS A 32 3.02 10.86 18.66
C HIS A 32 2.83 10.69 17.16
N ARG A 33 3.10 11.76 16.42
CA ARG A 33 2.98 11.80 14.97
C ARG A 33 4.30 11.37 14.32
N LYS A 34 4.32 10.21 13.63
CA LYS A 34 5.54 9.59 13.04
C LYS A 34 5.54 9.56 11.50
N ASP A 35 4.93 10.54 10.87
CA ASP A 35 4.64 10.58 9.42
C ASP A 35 5.88 10.34 8.56
N ALA A 36 7.00 10.96 8.92
CA ALA A 36 8.22 10.91 8.12
C ALA A 36 8.77 9.48 8.00
N ILE A 37 8.68 8.68 9.06
CA ILE A 37 9.21 7.31 9.08
C ILE A 37 8.35 6.42 8.19
N PHE A 38 7.03 6.47 8.37
CA PHE A 38 6.10 5.70 7.55
C PHE A 38 6.19 6.05 6.06
N TYR A 39 6.26 7.34 5.75
CA TYR A 39 6.40 7.81 4.37
C TYR A 39 7.73 7.36 3.74
N SER A 40 8.83 7.49 4.48
CA SER A 40 10.16 7.07 4.01
C SER A 40 10.22 5.57 3.75
N PHE A 41 9.69 4.75 4.66
CA PHE A 41 9.60 3.30 4.45
C PHE A 41 8.75 2.96 3.23
N TYR A 42 7.57 3.58 3.08
CA TYR A 42 6.68 3.32 1.94
C TYR A 42 7.37 3.62 0.59
N VAL A 43 7.98 4.79 0.44
CA VAL A 43 8.68 5.16 -0.81
C VAL A 43 9.93 4.31 -1.03
N PHE A 44 10.64 3.95 0.03
CA PHE A 44 11.80 3.06 -0.04
C PHE A 44 11.42 1.68 -0.60
N PHE A 45 10.39 1.04 -0.04
CA PHE A 45 9.91 -0.26 -0.53
C PHE A 45 9.39 -0.17 -1.96
N ASN A 46 8.75 0.93 -2.34
CA ASN A 46 8.29 1.13 -3.71
C ASN A 46 9.48 1.18 -4.70
N LYS A 47 10.50 1.98 -4.40
CA LYS A 47 11.72 2.05 -5.22
C LYS A 47 12.49 0.73 -5.25
N PHE A 48 12.55 0.04 -4.11
CA PHE A 48 13.16 -1.28 -4.01
C PHE A 48 12.42 -2.31 -4.88
N ALA A 49 11.10 -2.35 -4.85
CA ALA A 49 10.29 -3.26 -5.65
C ALA A 49 10.44 -3.01 -7.15
N VAL A 50 10.47 -1.74 -7.58
CA VAL A 50 10.71 -1.36 -8.97
C VAL A 50 12.13 -1.74 -9.42
N GLY A 51 13.14 -1.52 -8.58
CA GLY A 51 14.51 -1.95 -8.89
C GLY A 51 14.63 -3.47 -8.98
N LEU A 52 14.00 -4.19 -8.04
CA LEU A 52 14.00 -5.64 -7.99
C LEU A 52 13.30 -6.26 -9.20
N SER A 53 12.16 -5.71 -9.64
CA SER A 53 11.44 -6.23 -10.81
C SER A 53 12.23 -6.07 -12.11
N VAL A 54 12.88 -4.91 -12.30
CA VAL A 54 13.76 -4.66 -13.46
C VAL A 54 14.98 -5.57 -13.40
N GLY A 55 15.60 -5.73 -12.23
CA GLY A 55 16.74 -6.64 -12.04
C GLY A 55 16.39 -8.09 -12.34
N LEU A 56 15.27 -8.59 -11.82
CA LEU A 56 14.77 -9.95 -12.10
C LEU A 56 14.48 -10.15 -13.58
N SER A 57 13.90 -9.14 -14.25
CA SER A 57 13.67 -9.18 -15.69
C SER A 57 14.99 -9.34 -16.45
N GLN A 58 16.02 -8.59 -16.08
CA GLN A 58 17.32 -8.66 -16.74
C GLN A 58 18.01 -10.02 -16.55
N VAL A 59 17.93 -10.60 -15.35
CA VAL A 59 18.46 -11.95 -15.06
C VAL A 59 17.71 -13.01 -15.86
N ALA A 60 16.37 -12.93 -15.93
CA ALA A 60 15.56 -13.85 -16.72
C ALA A 60 15.90 -13.78 -18.22
N LEU A 61 16.14 -12.57 -18.76
CA LEU A 61 16.58 -12.39 -20.13
C LEU A 61 17.96 -13.02 -20.37
N GLY A 62 18.91 -12.78 -19.46
CA GLY A 62 20.27 -13.35 -19.56
C GLY A 62 20.27 -14.88 -19.57
N LEU A 63 19.45 -15.51 -18.71
CA LEU A 63 19.31 -16.97 -18.62
C LEU A 63 18.59 -17.58 -19.84
N SER A 64 17.71 -16.83 -20.50
CA SER A 64 16.96 -17.31 -21.67
C SER A 64 17.79 -17.44 -22.95
N GLY A 65 19.08 -17.11 -22.90
CA GLY A 65 19.97 -17.16 -24.07
C GLY A 65 19.73 -16.01 -25.05
N TYR A 66 19.27 -14.86 -24.55
CA TYR A 66 19.06 -13.66 -25.36
C TYR A 66 20.35 -13.25 -26.07
N LYS A 67 20.40 -13.44 -27.39
CA LYS A 67 21.47 -12.93 -28.26
C LYS A 67 21.02 -11.59 -28.83
N SER A 68 21.71 -10.51 -28.46
CA SER A 68 21.49 -9.23 -29.13
C SER A 68 21.90 -9.38 -30.60
N GLN A 69 21.06 -8.89 -31.52
CA GLN A 69 21.33 -8.78 -32.97
C GLN A 69 21.02 -9.97 -33.90
N GLN A 70 20.12 -10.90 -33.55
CA GLN A 70 19.53 -11.84 -34.52
C GLN A 70 18.08 -11.45 -34.86
N CYS A 71 17.72 -11.54 -36.15
CA CYS A 71 16.34 -11.27 -36.62
C CYS A 71 15.33 -12.30 -36.10
N ASP A 72 15.78 -13.53 -35.84
CA ASP A 72 14.98 -14.60 -35.23
C ASP A 72 15.38 -14.78 -33.77
N GLN A 73 14.38 -14.65 -32.90
CA GLN A 73 14.52 -14.78 -31.46
C GLN A 73 13.84 -16.06 -30.98
N VAL A 74 14.44 -16.74 -30.00
CA VAL A 74 13.94 -18.03 -29.52
C VAL A 74 12.53 -17.83 -28.91
N PRO A 75 11.53 -18.65 -29.29
CA PRO A 75 10.15 -18.50 -28.78
C PRO A 75 10.04 -18.61 -27.26
N SER A 76 11.04 -19.21 -26.60
CA SER A 76 11.15 -19.27 -25.14
C SER A 76 11.30 -17.91 -24.47
N VAL A 77 11.95 -16.92 -25.11
CA VAL A 77 12.15 -15.57 -24.57
C VAL A 77 10.80 -14.83 -24.49
N GLY A 78 10.00 -14.91 -25.55
CA GLY A 78 8.67 -14.30 -25.59
C GLY A 78 7.70 -14.92 -24.58
N LEU A 79 7.79 -16.24 -24.36
CA LEU A 79 7.00 -16.94 -23.35
C LEU A 79 7.45 -16.58 -21.92
N ALA A 80 8.76 -16.49 -21.68
CA ALA A 80 9.31 -16.04 -20.39
C ALA A 80 8.89 -14.61 -20.05
N LEU A 81 8.92 -13.68 -21.02
CA LEU A 81 8.49 -12.30 -20.83
C LEU A 81 6.98 -12.20 -20.55
N ARG A 82 6.15 -12.95 -21.29
CA ARG A 82 4.69 -13.00 -21.03
C ARG A 82 4.38 -13.57 -19.65
N MET A 83 5.09 -14.62 -19.23
CA MET A 83 4.96 -15.21 -17.89
C MET A 83 5.51 -14.28 -16.79
N LEU A 84 6.44 -13.37 -17.08
CA LEU A 84 6.91 -12.41 -16.08
C LEU A 84 5.98 -11.20 -15.95
N VAL A 85 5.36 -10.76 -17.05
CA VAL A 85 4.58 -9.51 -17.09
C VAL A 85 3.09 -9.73 -16.83
N ALA A 86 2.55 -10.95 -16.97
CA ALA A 86 1.13 -11.22 -16.74
C ALA A 86 0.83 -11.92 -15.41
N PRO A 87 1.24 -13.18 -15.16
CA PRO A 87 0.85 -13.87 -13.93
C PRO A 87 1.52 -13.30 -12.68
N PHE A 88 2.75 -12.78 -12.77
CA PHE A 88 3.43 -12.18 -11.62
C PHE A 88 2.67 -10.96 -11.04
N PRO A 89 2.32 -9.92 -11.80
CA PRO A 89 1.53 -8.81 -11.24
C PRO A 89 0.12 -9.22 -10.81
N ILE A 90 -0.50 -10.21 -11.45
CA ILE A 90 -1.80 -10.75 -11.02
C ILE A 90 -1.68 -11.38 -9.62
N VAL A 91 -0.67 -12.22 -9.39
CA VAL A 91 -0.43 -12.84 -8.07
C VAL A 91 -0.13 -11.78 -7.02
N CYS A 92 0.71 -10.78 -7.33
CA CYS A 92 0.99 -9.67 -6.42
C CYS A 92 -0.28 -8.86 -6.07
N LEU A 93 -1.16 -8.62 -7.04
CA LEU A 93 -2.44 -7.94 -6.81
C LEU A 93 -3.39 -8.77 -5.94
N LEU A 94 -3.48 -10.08 -6.15
CA LEU A 94 -4.31 -10.96 -5.32
C LEU A 94 -3.82 -11.00 -3.86
N ILE A 95 -2.50 -11.01 -3.66
CA ILE A 95 -1.91 -10.93 -2.32
C ILE A 95 -2.22 -9.57 -1.69
N GLY A 96 -2.04 -8.47 -2.42
CA GLY A 96 -2.39 -7.12 -1.94
C GLY A 96 -3.88 -6.99 -1.59
N LEU A 97 -4.75 -7.58 -2.41
CA LEU A 97 -6.19 -7.63 -2.15
C LEU A 97 -6.52 -8.45 -0.90
N MET A 98 -5.86 -9.59 -0.68
CA MET A 98 -6.02 -10.40 0.53
C MET A 98 -5.65 -9.59 1.79
N PHE A 99 -4.55 -8.84 1.75
CA PHE A 99 -4.17 -7.94 2.85
C PHE A 99 -5.19 -6.83 3.08
N LEU A 100 -5.69 -6.21 2.00
CA LEU A 100 -6.77 -5.22 2.05
C LEU A 100 -8.07 -5.81 2.61
N TRP A 101 -8.37 -7.07 2.32
CA TRP A 101 -9.58 -7.73 2.82
C TRP A 101 -9.50 -8.05 4.32
N ARG A 102 -8.28 -8.25 4.83
CA ARG A 102 -8.02 -8.39 6.26
C ARG A 102 -7.99 -7.03 6.99
N TYR A 103 -8.09 -5.91 6.28
CA TYR A 103 -7.99 -4.57 6.83
C TYR A 103 -9.30 -4.17 7.54
N PRO A 104 -9.35 -4.15 8.89
CA PRO A 104 -10.56 -3.88 9.64
C PRO A 104 -10.66 -2.36 9.89
N ILE A 105 -10.82 -1.57 8.84
CA ILE A 105 -11.22 -0.16 8.97
C ILE A 105 -12.67 -0.04 8.52
N THR A 106 -13.56 -0.29 9.48
CA THR A 106 -15.00 -0.09 9.37
C THR A 106 -15.31 1.39 9.16
N GLU A 107 -16.34 1.71 8.37
CA GLU A 107 -16.87 3.07 8.17
C GLU A 107 -17.11 3.82 9.50
N GLU A 108 -17.49 3.09 10.55
CA GLU A 108 -17.75 3.65 11.88
C GLU A 108 -16.47 4.20 12.53
N ARG A 109 -15.38 3.43 12.50
CA ARG A 109 -14.07 3.88 13.00
C ARG A 109 -13.58 5.11 12.24
N ARG A 110 -13.79 5.19 10.92
CA ARG A 110 -13.45 6.40 10.12
C ARG A 110 -14.21 7.64 10.57
N LYS A 111 -15.51 7.53 10.90
CA LYS A 111 -16.31 8.68 11.36
C LYS A 111 -15.83 9.20 12.70
N ILE A 112 -15.50 8.31 13.63
CA ILE A 112 -15.04 8.68 14.97
C ILE A 112 -13.67 9.36 14.93
N ILE A 113 -12.74 8.82 14.13
CA ILE A 113 -11.43 9.44 13.91
C ILE A 113 -11.61 10.87 13.36
N LYS A 114 -12.46 11.05 12.34
CA LYS A 114 -12.74 12.37 11.75
C LYS A 114 -13.37 13.35 12.76
N GLU A 115 -14.32 12.90 13.57
CA GLU A 115 -14.93 13.73 14.60
C GLU A 115 -13.95 14.11 15.72
N GLN A 116 -13.01 13.23 16.07
CA GLN A 116 -11.97 13.51 17.06
C GLN A 116 -10.92 14.50 16.52
N LEU A 117 -10.50 14.35 15.26
CA LEU A 117 -9.59 15.29 14.59
C LEU A 117 -10.23 16.66 14.34
N ALA A 118 -11.51 16.72 13.95
CA ALA A 118 -12.23 17.99 13.79
C ALA A 118 -12.29 18.79 15.10
N ARG A 119 -12.58 18.12 16.22
CA ARG A 119 -12.55 18.72 17.56
C ARG A 119 -11.17 19.24 17.97
N GLN A 120 -10.09 18.63 17.46
CA GLN A 120 -8.73 19.09 17.73
C GLN A 120 -8.36 20.34 16.92
N ASN A 121 -8.79 20.41 15.65
CA ASN A 121 -8.52 21.54 14.75
C ASN A 121 -9.30 22.81 15.12
N GLU A 122 -10.46 22.69 15.79
CA GLU A 122 -11.29 23.82 16.23
C GLU A 122 -10.81 24.50 17.53
N GLY A 123 -9.67 24.09 18.13
CA GLY A 123 -8.98 24.91 19.14
C GLY A 123 -8.87 24.35 20.55
N LEU A 124 -8.89 23.03 20.74
CA LEU A 124 -8.44 22.42 22.01
C LEU A 124 -7.25 21.51 21.71
N SER A 125 -6.05 21.93 22.12
CA SER A 125 -4.91 21.02 22.20
C SER A 125 -5.06 20.16 23.46
N PRO A 126 -5.22 18.82 23.31
CA PRO A 126 -4.58 17.93 24.25
C PRO A 126 -3.91 16.79 23.48
N SER A 127 -2.67 17.00 23.05
CA SER A 127 -1.83 15.92 22.52
C SER A 127 -1.44 14.88 23.59
N ALA A 128 -1.87 15.05 24.85
CA ALA A 128 -1.55 14.16 25.97
C ALA A 128 -2.75 13.37 26.54
N ASP A 129 -4.01 13.71 26.21
CA ASP A 129 -5.21 13.12 26.86
C ASP A 129 -6.00 12.13 25.96
N MET A 130 -5.47 11.83 24.77
CA MET A 130 -6.19 11.05 23.75
C MET A 130 -6.05 9.52 23.93
N SER A 131 -5.03 9.07 24.65
CA SER A 131 -4.83 7.65 25.00
C SER A 131 -5.96 7.12 25.90
N GLY A 132 -6.49 7.94 26.81
CA GLY A 132 -7.62 7.56 27.67
C GLY A 132 -8.97 7.46 26.94
N ALA A 133 -9.21 8.31 25.94
CA ALA A 133 -10.41 8.26 25.10
C ALA A 133 -10.40 7.10 24.10
N TYR A 134 -9.22 6.76 23.55
CA TYR A 134 -9.02 5.61 22.68
C TYR A 134 -9.26 4.28 23.44
N VAL A 135 -8.69 4.11 24.63
CA VAL A 135 -8.90 2.90 25.47
C VAL A 135 -10.38 2.73 25.82
N LYS A 136 -11.10 3.82 26.13
CA LYS A 136 -12.53 3.77 26.41
C LYS A 136 -13.38 3.34 25.21
N TYR A 137 -12.95 3.66 23.99
CA TYR A 137 -13.63 3.22 22.76
C TYR A 137 -13.34 1.75 22.44
N GLU A 138 -12.08 1.31 22.57
CA GLU A 138 -11.70 -0.11 22.38
C GLU A 138 -12.43 -1.04 23.37
N THR A 139 -12.65 -0.60 24.61
CA THR A 139 -13.43 -1.35 25.61
C THR A 139 -14.92 -1.48 25.24
N ILE A 140 -15.48 -0.55 24.45
CA ILE A 140 -16.89 -0.60 24.00
C ILE A 140 -17.05 -1.54 22.79
N GLU A 141 -16.04 -1.63 21.92
CA GLU A 141 -16.01 -2.57 20.79
C GLU A 141 -15.87 -4.03 21.25
N ASP A 142 -15.15 -4.27 22.36
CA ASP A 142 -14.96 -5.61 22.96
C ASP A 142 -16.16 -6.11 23.80
N THR A 143 -17.20 -5.30 24.01
CA THR A 143 -18.38 -5.66 24.84
C THR A 143 -19.59 -6.10 24.00
N CYS A 144 -19.41 -6.48 22.73
CA CYS A 144 -20.47 -7.00 21.86
C CYS A 144 -20.15 -8.42 21.35
#